data_AF-A0A938I4G0-F1
#
_entry.id   AF-A0A938I4G0-F1
#
_cell.length_a   1.000
_cell.length_b   1.000
_cell.length_c   1.000
_cell.angle_alpha   90.00
_cell.angle_beta   90.00
_cell.angle_gamma   90.00
#
_symmetry.space_group_name_H-M   'P 1'
#
loop_
_entity.id
_entity.type
_entity.pdbx_description
1 polymer ?
#
loop_
_entity_poly.entity_id
_entity_poly.type
_entity_poly.pdbx_seq_one_letter_code
_entity_poly.pdbx_strand_id
1 'polypeptide(L)'
;MQAELSIWRPLWDFAALLFVLGMASALTSRDRASWWVSQGLLLLSVVVGFAATGATHPGVDLFSLGIWVPIAWALSLLGPFRIPKPSPVSPTNHDGSL
;
A
#
# COMPACT_ATOMS: atom_id res chain seq x y z
N MET A 1 23.00 -20.94 13.75
CA MET A 1 22.52 -19.56 14.01
C MET A 1 23.02 -18.55 12.98
N GLN A 2 24.33 -18.39 12.70
CA GLN A 2 24.80 -17.40 11.70
C GLN A 2 24.37 -17.70 10.26
N ALA A 3 24.29 -18.98 9.87
CA ALA A 3 23.89 -19.39 8.52
C ALA A 3 22.38 -19.23 8.23
N GLU A 4 21.52 -19.26 9.25
CA GLU A 4 20.08 -18.98 9.08
C GLU A 4 19.84 -17.48 8.85
N LEU A 5 20.54 -16.61 9.58
CA LEU A 5 20.45 -15.17 9.40
C LEU A 5 20.93 -14.72 8.02
N SER A 6 21.90 -15.41 7.40
CA SER A 6 22.39 -15.05 6.06
C SER A 6 21.39 -15.35 4.94
N ILE A 7 20.51 -16.34 5.12
CA ILE A 7 19.51 -16.72 4.11
C ILE A 7 18.40 -15.67 4.02
N TRP A 8 18.04 -15.08 5.16
CA TRP A 8 16.95 -14.11 5.25
C TRP A 8 17.41 -12.66 5.19
N ARG A 9 18.70 -12.37 5.40
CA ARG A 9 19.32 -11.04 5.25
C ARG A 9 18.88 -10.32 3.96
N PRO A 10 18.90 -10.98 2.78
CA PRO A 10 18.51 -10.33 1.53
C PRO A 10 17.04 -9.88 1.51
N LEU A 11 16.14 -10.63 2.16
CA LEU A 11 14.72 -10.23 2.26
C LEU A 11 14.56 -8.99 3.15
N TRP A 12 15.28 -8.92 4.26
CA TRP A 12 15.27 -7.76 5.15
C TRP A 12 15.85 -6.53 4.46
N ASP A 13 16.96 -6.68 3.75
CA ASP A 13 17.58 -5.60 2.97
C ASP A 13 16.66 -5.13 1.84
N PHE A 14 15.98 -6.06 1.16
CA PHE A 14 15.00 -5.73 0.13
C PHE A 14 13.79 -4.99 0.70
N ALA A 15 13.24 -5.42 1.84
CA ALA A 15 12.16 -4.70 2.52
C ALA A 15 12.59 -3.28 2.91
N ALA A 16 13.80 -3.10 3.44
CA ALA A 16 14.33 -1.79 3.80
C ALA A 16 14.51 -0.87 2.57
N LEU A 17 15.00 -1.41 1.44
CA LEU A 17 15.12 -0.67 0.18
C LEU A 17 13.76 -0.20 -0.33
N LEU A 18 12.74 -1.07 -0.31
CA LEU A 18 11.38 -0.71 -0.69
C LEU A 18 10.80 0.39 0.21
N PHE A 19 11.10 0.34 1.51
CA PHE A 19 10.66 1.38 2.46
C PHE A 19 11.27 2.74 2.12
N VAL A 20 12.60 2.78 1.95
CA VAL A 20 13.32 4.02 1.64
C VAL A 20 12.86 4.59 0.31
N LEU A 21 12.72 3.74 -0.72
CA LEU A 21 12.26 4.15 -2.04
C LEU A 21 10.81 4.66 -1.99
N GLY A 22 9.94 3.96 -1.28
CA GLY A 22 8.55 4.37 -1.05
C GLY A 22 8.45 5.72 -0.34
N MET A 23 9.23 5.93 0.74
CA MET A 23 9.26 7.20 1.46
C MET A 23 9.81 8.35 0.62
N ALA A 24 10.92 8.14 -0.08
CA ALA A 24 11.51 9.13 -0.97
C ALA A 24 10.53 9.50 -2.09
N SER A 25 9.84 8.52 -2.65
CA SER A 25 8.80 8.74 -3.66
C SER A 25 7.61 9.50 -3.07
N ALA A 26 7.13 9.16 -1.88
CA ALA A 26 6.01 9.84 -1.23
C ALA A 26 6.31 11.33 -0.97
N LEU A 27 7.53 11.64 -0.54
CA LEU A 27 7.98 13.01 -0.27
C LEU A 27 8.15 13.86 -1.55
N THR A 28 8.40 13.21 -2.68
CA THR A 28 8.65 13.88 -3.97
C THR A 28 7.46 13.81 -4.93
N SER A 29 6.42 13.06 -4.57
CA SER A 29 5.21 12.89 -5.38
C SER A 29 4.48 14.21 -5.54
N ARG A 30 4.25 14.62 -6.79
CA ARG A 30 3.48 15.84 -7.12
C ARG A 30 2.11 15.51 -7.72
N ASP A 31 1.92 14.28 -8.14
CA ASP A 31 0.72 13.81 -8.80
C ASP A 31 0.13 12.60 -8.05
N ARG A 32 -1.15 12.34 -8.31
CA ARG A 32 -1.88 11.28 -7.60
C ARG A 32 -1.32 9.89 -7.91
N ALA A 33 -0.82 9.66 -9.12
CA ALA A 33 -0.31 8.36 -9.52
C ALA A 33 1.02 8.05 -8.83
N SER A 34 1.95 9.00 -8.77
CA SER A 34 3.20 8.85 -8.01
C SER A 34 2.95 8.63 -6.53
N TRP A 35 1.96 9.30 -5.94
CA TRP A 35 1.55 9.04 -4.56
C TRP A 35 1.07 7.60 -4.37
N TRP A 36 0.21 7.07 -5.26
CA TRP A 36 -0.24 5.68 -5.20
C TRP A 36 0.91 4.66 -5.34
N VAL A 37 1.86 4.92 -6.23
CA VAL A 37 3.06 4.09 -6.39
C VAL A 37 3.88 4.09 -5.10
N SER A 38 4.04 5.24 -4.46
CA SER A 38 4.75 5.35 -3.18
C SER A 38 4.08 4.52 -2.07
N GLN A 39 2.75 4.57 -1.97
CA GLN A 39 1.99 3.75 -1.02
C GLN A 39 2.12 2.26 -1.32
N GLY A 40 2.11 1.88 -2.60
CA GLY A 40 2.33 0.49 -3.02
C GLY A 40 3.71 -0.04 -2.65
N LEU A 41 4.77 0.77 -2.81
CA LEU A 41 6.13 0.41 -2.41
C LEU A 41 6.25 0.23 -0.89
N LEU A 42 5.64 1.12 -0.11
CA LEU A 42 5.62 1.03 1.35
C LEU A 42 4.84 -0.20 1.83
N LEU A 43 3.69 -0.48 1.21
CA LEU A 43 2.91 -1.68 1.53
C LEU A 43 3.71 -2.95 1.20
N LEU A 44 4.37 -2.99 0.04
CA LEU A 44 5.20 -4.12 -0.36
C LEU A 44 6.37 -4.34 0.62
N SER A 45 7.02 -3.26 1.06
CA SER A 45 8.05 -3.31 2.09
C SER A 45 7.57 -4.01 3.37
N VAL A 46 6.40 -3.60 3.88
CA VAL A 46 5.80 -4.18 5.08
C VAL A 46 5.51 -5.67 4.88
N VAL A 47 4.88 -6.05 3.76
CA VAL A 47 4.55 -7.45 3.46
C VAL A 47 5.80 -8.32 3.39
N VAL A 48 6.86 -7.85 2.71
CA VAL A 48 8.15 -8.57 2.64
C VAL A 48 8.79 -8.67 4.04
N GLY A 49 8.72 -7.62 4.85
CA GLY A 49 9.20 -7.63 6.23
C GLY A 49 8.48 -8.65 7.10
N PHE A 50 7.15 -8.77 6.98
CA PHE A 50 6.37 -9.82 7.65
C PHE A 50 6.77 -11.22 7.18
N ALA A 51 6.95 -11.43 5.88
CA ALA A 51 7.42 -12.71 5.34
C ALA A 51 8.81 -13.09 5.86
N ALA A 52 9.73 -12.12 5.92
CA ALA A 52 11.06 -12.30 6.50
C ALA A 52 11.00 -12.61 8.00
N THR A 53 10.08 -11.96 8.74
CA THR A 53 9.85 -12.21 10.17
C THR A 53 9.31 -13.62 10.42
N GLY A 54 8.27 -14.04 9.68
CA GLY A 54 7.69 -15.37 9.82
C GLY A 54 8.67 -16.49 9.47
N ALA A 55 9.55 -16.24 8.49
CA ALA A 55 10.59 -17.20 8.09
C ALA A 55 11.77 -17.28 9.08
N THR A 56 12.12 -16.16 9.73
CA THR A 56 13.21 -16.11 10.73
C THR A 56 12.76 -16.53 12.13
N HIS A 57 11.49 -16.35 12.46
CA HIS A 57 10.91 -16.63 13.76
C HIS A 57 9.56 -17.34 13.62
N PRO A 58 9.56 -18.64 13.25
CA PRO A 58 8.33 -19.40 12.96
C PRO A 58 7.40 -19.59 14.17
N GLY A 59 7.89 -19.33 15.39
CA GLY A 59 7.09 -19.31 16.62
C GLY A 59 6.41 -17.98 16.93
N VAL A 60 6.65 -16.94 16.13
CA VAL A 60 6.03 -15.62 16.32
C VAL A 60 4.71 -15.58 15.58
N ASP A 61 3.64 -15.33 16.32
CA ASP A 61 2.31 -15.19 15.77
C ASP A 61 2.18 -13.86 15.00
N LEU A 62 2.19 -13.94 13.67
CA LEU A 62 2.03 -12.79 12.79
C LEU A 62 0.64 -12.15 12.91
N PHE A 63 -0.37 -12.90 13.38
CA PHE A 63 -1.68 -12.35 13.70
C PHE A 63 -1.59 -11.34 14.84
N SER A 64 -0.89 -11.71 15.92
CA SER A 64 -0.63 -10.84 17.06
C SER A 64 0.28 -9.66 16.72
N LEU A 65 1.21 -9.81 15.77
CA LEU A 65 2.01 -8.71 15.23
C LEU A 65 1.23 -7.73 14.34
N GLY A 66 -0.06 -8.00 14.10
CA GLY A 66 -0.93 -7.07 13.41
C GLY A 66 -0.84 -7.16 11.89
N ILE A 67 -0.80 -8.37 11.32
CA ILE A 67 -0.92 -8.58 9.86
C ILE A 67 -2.18 -7.92 9.25
N TRP A 68 -3.18 -7.63 10.08
CA TRP A 68 -4.36 -6.83 9.71
C TRP A 68 -4.03 -5.39 9.32
N VAL A 69 -2.92 -4.81 9.80
CA VAL A 69 -2.53 -3.43 9.51
C VAL A 69 -2.19 -3.23 8.03
N PRO A 70 -1.29 -4.01 7.41
CA PRO A 70 -1.07 -3.92 5.96
C PRO A 70 -2.31 -4.28 5.14
N ILE A 71 -3.17 -5.21 5.60
CA ILE A 71 -4.43 -5.53 4.92
C ILE A 71 -5.41 -4.35 4.96
N ALA A 72 -5.61 -3.76 6.14
CA ALA A 72 -6.49 -2.60 6.30
C ALA A 72 -5.97 -1.38 5.53
N TRP A 73 -4.65 -1.21 5.46
CA TRP A 73 -4.01 -0.19 4.63
C TRP A 73 -4.26 -0.46 3.14
N ALA A 74 -4.05 -1.69 2.65
CA ALA A 74 -4.35 -2.05 1.27
C ALA A 74 -5.83 -1.79 0.91
N LEU A 75 -6.75 -2.09 1.81
CA LEU A 75 -8.17 -1.82 1.64
C LEU A 75 -8.49 -0.32 1.67
N SER A 76 -7.83 0.47 2.51
CA SER A 76 -8.01 1.92 2.55
C SER A 76 -7.47 2.60 1.28
N LEU A 77 -6.47 2.00 0.64
CA LEU A 77 -5.95 2.42 -0.67
C LEU A 77 -6.95 2.14 -1.81
N LEU A 78 -7.86 1.18 -1.67
CA LEU A 78 -8.91 0.91 -2.66
C LEU A 78 -10.12 1.84 -2.52
N GLY A 79 -10.38 2.38 -1.33
CA GLY A 79 -11.52 3.24 -1.02
C GLY A 79 -11.68 4.51 -1.88
N PRO A 80 -10.61 5.22 -2.29
CA PRO A 80 -10.72 6.44 -3.10
C PRO A 80 -11.08 6.20 -4.57
N PHE A 81 -11.14 4.95 -5.05
CA PHE A 81 -11.60 4.62 -6.40
C PHE A 81 -13.14 4.67 -6.54
N ARG A 82 -13.87 5.11 -5.52
CA ARG A 82 -15.32 5.37 -5.65
C ARG A 82 -15.58 6.58 -6.56
N ILE A 83 -15.82 6.24 -7.83
CA ILE A 83 -16.82 6.76 -8.78
C ILE A 83 -16.86 8.29 -8.91
N PRO A 84 -16.55 8.87 -10.10
CA PRO A 84 -16.92 10.26 -10.37
C PRO A 84 -18.41 10.40 -10.10
N LYS A 85 -18.78 11.19 -9.10
CA LYS A 85 -20.17 11.54 -8.82
C LYS A 85 -20.74 12.01 -10.17
N PRO A 86 -21.77 11.37 -10.76
CA PRO A 86 -22.37 11.91 -11.97
C PRO A 86 -22.79 13.33 -11.64
N SER A 87 -22.25 14.30 -12.38
CA SER A 87 -22.73 15.68 -12.30
C SER A 87 -24.24 15.64 -12.39
N PRO A 88 -24.98 16.35 -11.51
CA PRO A 88 -26.40 16.53 -11.74
C PRO A 88 -26.53 17.18 -13.12
N VAL A 89 -27.04 16.43 -14.09
CA VAL A 89 -27.51 16.99 -15.35
C VAL A 89 -28.56 18.01 -14.94
N SER A 90 -28.22 19.29 -15.08
CA SER A 90 -29.21 20.37 -14.97
C SER A 90 -30.31 20.04 -15.96
N PRO A 91 -31.59 19.87 -15.54
CA PRO A 91 -32.68 19.78 -16.48
C PRO A 91 -32.79 21.16 -17.13
N THR A 92 -32.16 21.34 -18.28
CA THR A 92 -32.51 22.43 -19.17
C THR A 92 -33.94 22.15 -19.62
N ASN A 93 -34.88 22.93 -19.08
CA ASN A 93 -36.26 23.02 -19.54
C ASN A 93 -36.30 23.03 -21.07
N HIS A 94 -36.71 21.92 -21.64
CA HIS A 94 -37.30 21.88 -22.97
C HIS A 94 -38.81 22.04 -22.80
N ASP A 95 -39.25 23.24 -22.44
CA ASP A 95 -40.63 23.66 -22.66
C ASP A 95 -40.62 24.65 -23.82
N GLY A 96 -40.47 24.08 -25.01
CA GLY A 96 -41.06 24.68 -26.20
C GLY A 96 -42.55 24.42 -26.16
N SER A 97 -43.36 25.45 -25.93
CA SER A 97 -44.76 25.44 -26.32
C SER A 97 -45.26 26.86 -26.62
N LEU A 98 -45.56 27.06 -27.91
CA LEU A 98 -46.43 28.05 -28.57
C LEU A 98 -45.97 29.51 -28.61
#